data_AF-A0A5B9QTP2-F1
#
_entry.id   AF-A0A5B9QTP2-F1
#
_cell.length_a   1.000
_cell.length_b   1.000
_cell.length_c   1.000
_cell.angle_alpha   90.00
_cell.angle_beta   90.00
_cell.angle_gamma   90.00
#
_symmetry.space_group_name_H-M   'P 1'
#
loop_
_entity.id
_entity.type
_entity.pdbx_description
1 polymer ?
#
loop_
_entity_poly.entity_id
_entity_poly.type
_entity_poly.pdbx_seq_one_letter_code
_entity_poly.pdbx_strand_id
1 'polypeptide(L)'
;MRSLFRFTSIAVLMMVATTAIGQDATADKSKLETDAQKRTPADQVSFSSELQVPLQALAHLGKTIEEARDEADPVCIASAANILAAAESMAAGKKASVTSEQLWNEAIKLAEMRNSSAELAALAKLSSGERSTDLMERSEAAKDEEEAKKAAEEAGETDRELYGDLHVINRSHEWIRIRIDGHYRFTIGPHQTRAVHLHGAFHLEGRSRYHYWHEDIHGHRHHYDWVLRDPHDPHHHP
;
A
#
# COMPACT_ATOMS: atom_id res chain seq x y z
N MET A 1 -76.77 -43.18 23.03
CA MET A 1 -77.39 -41.94 22.50
C MET A 1 -76.49 -41.46 21.36
N ARG A 2 -76.92 -41.65 20.10
CA ARG A 2 -77.34 -40.58 19.17
C ARG A 2 -76.25 -39.51 18.99
N SER A 3 -75.52 -39.56 17.88
CA SER A 3 -75.73 -38.68 16.69
C SER A 3 -74.83 -37.43 16.80
N LEU A 4 -74.08 -36.93 15.82
CA LEU A 4 -74.27 -36.77 14.38
C LEU A 4 -72.90 -36.65 13.67
N PHE A 5 -72.82 -37.23 12.47
CA PHE A 5 -71.94 -36.80 11.38
C PHE A 5 -72.27 -35.36 10.96
N ARG A 6 -71.25 -34.52 10.65
CA ARG A 6 -71.32 -33.53 9.56
C ARG A 6 -69.96 -33.34 8.88
N PHE A 7 -70.07 -33.32 7.55
CA PHE A 7 -69.08 -33.20 6.49
C PHE A 7 -68.50 -31.77 6.36
N THR A 8 -67.58 -31.60 5.39
CA THR A 8 -67.17 -30.39 4.65
C THR A 8 -66.15 -29.47 5.36
N SER A 9 -65.03 -29.02 4.80
CA SER A 9 -64.52 -28.96 3.42
C SER A 9 -62.99 -28.87 3.41
N ILE A 10 -62.38 -29.46 2.38
CA ILE A 10 -61.00 -29.23 1.95
C ILE A 10 -60.92 -27.83 1.34
N ALA A 11 -60.00 -26.99 1.81
CA ALA A 11 -59.47 -25.85 1.07
C ALA A 11 -57.95 -25.83 1.23
N VAL A 12 -57.27 -26.51 0.31
CA VAL A 12 -55.85 -26.35 0.06
C VAL A 12 -55.70 -25.02 -0.68
N LEU A 13 -55.19 -24.00 0.00
CA LEU A 13 -54.63 -22.82 -0.66
C LEU A 13 -53.10 -22.91 -0.54
N MET A 14 -52.49 -23.55 -1.53
CA MET A 14 -51.07 -23.38 -1.82
C MET A 14 -50.83 -21.94 -2.25
N MET A 15 -50.30 -21.10 -1.35
CA MET A 15 -49.55 -19.92 -1.81
C MET A 15 -48.17 -20.41 -2.24
N VAL A 16 -48.00 -20.50 -3.55
CA VAL A 16 -46.70 -20.60 -4.21
C VAL A 16 -45.92 -19.35 -3.85
N ALA A 17 -44.98 -19.51 -2.92
CA ALA A 17 -43.89 -18.58 -2.73
C ALA A 17 -42.89 -18.80 -3.87
N THR A 18 -42.89 -17.93 -4.88
CA THR A 18 -41.75 -17.81 -5.78
C THR A 18 -41.53 -16.38 -6.24
N THR A 19 -40.35 -15.90 -5.86
CA THR A 19 -39.44 -15.04 -6.60
C THR A 19 -39.92 -13.62 -6.87
N ALA A 20 -39.76 -12.78 -5.84
CA ALA A 20 -39.28 -11.44 -6.06
C ALA A 20 -37.95 -11.54 -6.82
N ILE A 21 -37.98 -11.20 -8.11
CA ILE A 21 -36.79 -10.89 -8.88
C ILE A 21 -36.27 -9.56 -8.31
N GLY A 22 -35.49 -9.66 -7.24
CA GLY A 22 -34.55 -8.62 -6.85
C GLY A 22 -33.46 -8.63 -7.91
N GLN A 23 -33.63 -7.83 -8.95
CA GLN A 23 -32.53 -7.50 -9.85
C GLN A 23 -31.58 -6.55 -9.11
N ASP A 24 -30.46 -7.15 -8.75
CA ASP A 24 -29.18 -6.60 -8.36
C ASP A 24 -29.18 -5.54 -7.26
N ALA A 25 -28.88 -6.06 -6.07
CA ALA A 25 -27.99 -5.39 -5.14
C ALA A 25 -26.84 -4.76 -5.94
N THR A 26 -26.84 -3.44 -6.03
CA THR A 26 -25.63 -2.67 -6.30
C THR A 26 -24.59 -3.16 -5.29
N ALA A 27 -23.68 -4.03 -5.73
CA ALA A 27 -22.48 -4.34 -4.97
C ALA A 27 -21.89 -2.98 -4.59
N ASP A 28 -21.82 -2.72 -3.28
CA ASP A 28 -21.47 -1.42 -2.71
C ASP A 28 -20.03 -1.10 -3.12
N LYS A 29 -19.87 -0.43 -4.27
CA LYS A 29 -18.57 -0.10 -4.84
C LYS A 29 -17.94 0.96 -3.96
N SER A 30 -16.75 0.65 -3.49
CA SER A 30 -16.05 1.46 -2.51
C SER A 30 -15.13 2.37 -3.25
N LYS A 31 -15.51 3.63 -3.34
CA LYS A 31 -14.73 4.61 -4.07
C LYS A 31 -13.76 5.29 -3.12
N LEU A 32 -12.48 5.14 -3.41
CA LEU A 32 -11.38 5.83 -2.75
C LEU A 32 -10.87 6.89 -3.71
N GLU A 33 -10.89 8.16 -3.31
CA GLU A 33 -10.33 9.24 -4.12
C GLU A 33 -9.16 9.88 -3.38
N THR A 34 -7.98 9.79 -3.98
CA THR A 34 -6.75 10.23 -3.34
C THR A 34 -6.15 11.39 -4.11
N ASP A 35 -5.88 12.49 -3.40
CA ASP A 35 -5.14 13.64 -3.93
C ASP A 35 -3.64 13.34 -3.96
N ALA A 36 -2.94 13.82 -4.99
CA ALA A 36 -1.51 13.61 -5.10
C ALA A 36 -0.73 14.52 -4.14
N GLN A 37 0.26 13.96 -3.47
CA GLN A 37 1.24 14.69 -2.70
C GLN A 37 2.49 14.95 -3.56
N LYS A 38 3.04 16.16 -3.50
CA LYS A 38 4.28 16.49 -4.22
C LYS A 38 5.48 15.82 -3.56
N ARG A 39 6.42 15.32 -4.37
CA ARG A 39 7.73 14.83 -3.93
C ARG A 39 8.86 15.46 -4.73
N THR A 40 10.00 15.63 -4.08
CA THR A 40 11.26 15.98 -4.74
C THR A 40 11.98 14.69 -5.16
N PRO A 41 12.23 14.47 -6.46
CA PRO A 41 13.08 13.37 -6.91
C PRO A 41 14.48 13.50 -6.30
N ALA A 42 15.01 12.44 -5.70
CA ALA A 42 16.34 12.47 -5.10
C ALA A 42 17.43 12.67 -6.16
N ASP A 43 17.22 12.22 -7.40
CA ASP A 43 18.12 12.43 -8.53
C ASP A 43 18.23 13.89 -9.00
N GLN A 44 17.34 14.78 -8.53
CA GLN A 44 17.40 16.22 -8.76
C GLN A 44 18.05 16.99 -7.60
N VAL A 45 18.38 16.32 -6.50
CA VAL A 45 19.03 16.93 -5.34
C VAL A 45 20.55 16.87 -5.51
N SER A 46 21.21 18.02 -5.53
CA SER A 46 22.67 18.09 -5.46
C SER A 46 23.12 18.00 -4.02
N PHE A 47 23.18 16.79 -3.46
CA PHE A 47 23.49 16.56 -2.04
C PHE A 47 24.83 17.20 -1.62
N SER A 48 25.87 17.11 -2.47
CA SER A 48 27.17 17.74 -2.18
C SER A 48 27.07 19.25 -2.08
N SER A 49 26.23 19.88 -2.91
CA SER A 49 26.04 21.34 -2.91
C SER A 49 25.19 21.80 -1.73
N GLU A 50 24.10 21.09 -1.43
CA GLU A 50 23.19 21.44 -0.34
C GLU A 50 23.85 21.25 1.04
N LEU A 51 24.57 20.14 1.22
CA LEU A 51 25.27 19.83 2.48
C LEU A 51 26.65 20.50 2.58
N GLN A 52 27.20 21.00 1.47
CA GLN A 52 28.56 21.53 1.38
C GLN A 52 29.66 20.54 1.82
N VAL A 53 29.45 19.25 1.50
CA VAL A 53 30.40 18.18 1.84
C VAL A 53 30.92 17.53 0.54
N PRO A 54 32.24 17.50 0.30
CA PRO A 54 32.82 16.97 -0.94
C PRO A 54 33.03 15.45 -0.90
N LEU A 55 32.00 14.68 -0.56
CA LEU A 55 32.06 13.21 -0.58
C LEU A 55 31.71 12.69 -1.98
N GLN A 56 32.60 11.86 -2.57
CA GLN A 56 32.37 11.25 -3.88
C GLN A 56 31.11 10.37 -3.92
N ALA A 57 30.77 9.73 -2.79
CA ALA A 57 29.56 8.91 -2.67
C ALA A 57 28.27 9.71 -2.96
N LEU A 58 28.27 11.03 -2.76
CA LEU A 58 27.08 11.88 -3.00
C LEU A 58 26.81 12.13 -4.48
N ALA A 59 27.79 11.93 -5.36
CA ALA A 59 27.65 12.23 -6.80
C ALA A 59 26.60 11.34 -7.49
N HIS A 60 26.36 10.14 -6.96
CA HIS A 60 25.41 9.18 -7.52
C HIS A 60 24.27 8.82 -6.56
N LEU A 61 24.31 9.33 -5.34
CA LEU A 61 23.37 8.96 -4.28
C LEU A 61 21.91 9.21 -4.68
N GLY A 62 21.61 10.35 -5.30
CA GLY A 62 20.25 10.67 -5.74
C GLY A 62 19.67 9.66 -6.73
N LYS A 63 20.49 9.21 -7.68
CA LYS A 63 20.11 8.17 -8.64
C LYS A 63 19.89 6.82 -7.95
N THR A 64 20.81 6.42 -7.07
CA THR A 64 20.68 5.18 -6.29
C THR A 64 19.43 5.17 -5.42
N ILE A 65 19.07 6.31 -4.81
CA ILE A 65 17.82 6.45 -4.04
C ILE A 65 16.62 6.25 -4.96
N GLU A 66 16.56 6.88 -6.14
CA GLU A 66 15.43 6.70 -7.05
C GLU A 66 15.36 5.29 -7.64
N GLU A 67 16.48 4.62 -7.93
CA GLU A 67 16.52 3.22 -8.36
C GLU A 67 15.98 2.28 -7.27
N ALA A 68 16.45 2.42 -6.02
CA ALA A 68 15.95 1.64 -4.90
C ALA A 68 14.47 1.91 -4.62
N ARG A 69 14.05 3.18 -4.71
CA ARG A 69 12.65 3.58 -4.63
C ARG A 69 11.84 2.94 -5.71
N ASP A 70 12.33 2.89 -6.94
CA ASP A 70 11.69 2.34 -8.12
C ASP A 70 11.45 0.83 -8.01
N GLU A 71 12.45 0.11 -7.51
CA GLU A 71 12.41 -1.33 -7.20
C GLU A 71 11.64 -1.64 -5.91
N ALA A 72 11.35 -0.61 -5.11
CA ALA A 72 10.76 -0.74 -3.78
C ALA A 72 11.66 -1.62 -2.88
N ASP A 73 12.95 -1.33 -2.81
CA ASP A 73 13.88 -2.07 -1.96
C ASP A 73 14.15 -1.28 -0.66
N PRO A 74 13.57 -1.68 0.49
CA PRO A 74 13.77 -0.97 1.74
C PRO A 74 15.23 -1.03 2.23
N VAL A 75 15.95 -2.12 1.96
CA VAL A 75 17.34 -2.30 2.39
C VAL A 75 18.28 -1.38 1.61
N CYS A 76 18.06 -1.23 0.31
CA CYS A 76 18.80 -0.28 -0.52
C CYS A 76 18.48 1.17 -0.15
N ILE A 77 17.21 1.49 0.14
CA ILE A 77 16.82 2.84 0.61
C ILE A 77 17.52 3.17 1.96
N ALA A 78 17.50 2.25 2.93
CA ALA A 78 18.16 2.42 4.21
C ALA A 78 19.69 2.52 4.09
N SER A 79 20.30 1.75 3.19
CA SER A 79 21.74 1.84 2.91
C SER A 79 22.11 3.22 2.35
N ALA A 80 21.31 3.77 1.43
CA ALA A 80 21.46 5.14 0.94
C ALA A 80 21.25 6.18 2.06
N ALA A 81 20.28 5.94 2.96
CA ALA A 81 20.05 6.77 4.13
C ALA A 81 21.28 6.84 5.04
N ASN A 82 21.99 5.73 5.26
CA ASN A 82 23.22 5.71 6.06
C ASN A 82 24.36 6.52 5.41
N ILE A 83 24.52 6.43 4.09
CA ILE A 83 25.48 7.27 3.35
C ILE A 83 25.14 8.76 3.53
N LEU A 84 23.85 9.10 3.42
CA LEU A 84 23.37 10.46 3.59
C LEU A 84 23.55 10.96 5.03
N ALA A 85 23.27 10.13 6.03
CA ALA A 85 23.44 10.46 7.45
C ALA A 85 24.90 10.81 7.79
N ALA A 86 25.84 10.04 7.22
CA ALA A 86 27.27 10.35 7.37
C ALA A 86 27.59 11.73 6.78
N ALA A 87 27.08 12.06 5.60
CA ALA A 87 27.24 13.39 5.00
C ALA A 87 26.58 14.51 5.83
N GLU A 88 25.36 14.31 6.31
CA GLU A 88 24.64 15.26 7.17
C GLU A 88 25.39 15.55 8.48
N SER A 89 26.03 14.54 9.06
CA SER A 89 26.84 14.70 10.28
C SER A 89 28.04 15.64 10.08
N MET A 90 28.53 15.76 8.84
CA MET A 90 29.63 16.66 8.45
C MET A 90 29.14 18.05 8.01
N ALA A 91 27.84 18.24 7.77
CA ALA A 91 27.27 19.38 7.07
C ALA A 91 27.11 20.65 7.91
N ALA A 92 27.69 20.71 9.12
CA ALA A 92 27.64 21.88 10.02
C ALA A 92 26.24 22.51 10.18
N GLY A 93 25.20 21.68 10.28
CA GLY A 93 23.80 22.10 10.45
C GLY A 93 23.03 22.35 9.15
N LYS A 94 23.65 22.17 7.98
CA LYS A 94 22.93 22.16 6.70
C LYS A 94 22.12 20.89 6.53
N LYS A 95 20.98 21.03 5.84
CA LYS A 95 20.07 19.92 5.51
C LYS A 95 19.82 19.93 4.01
N ALA A 96 19.80 18.75 3.43
CA ALA A 96 19.33 18.57 2.07
C ALA A 96 17.80 18.51 2.02
N SER A 97 17.23 18.72 0.84
CA SER A 97 15.79 18.66 0.57
C SER A 97 15.20 17.26 0.80
N VAL A 98 16.03 16.24 0.69
CA VAL A 98 15.75 14.85 1.10
C VAL A 98 16.74 14.53 2.21
N THR A 99 16.26 14.07 3.37
CA THR A 99 17.12 13.76 4.52
C THR A 99 17.31 12.27 4.75
N SER A 100 18.36 11.90 5.49
CA SER A 100 18.59 10.49 5.87
C SER A 100 17.43 9.92 6.69
N GLU A 101 16.85 10.72 7.59
CA GLU A 101 15.73 10.30 8.42
C GLU A 101 14.45 10.04 7.60
N GLN A 102 14.19 10.87 6.58
CA GLN A 102 13.07 10.63 5.66
C GLN A 102 13.22 9.32 4.91
N LEU A 103 14.45 9.00 4.46
CA LEU A 103 14.72 7.73 3.78
C LEU A 103 14.62 6.53 4.72
N TRP A 104 15.07 6.66 5.97
CA TRP A 104 14.89 5.62 6.97
C TRP A 104 13.41 5.35 7.26
N ASN A 105 12.59 6.39 7.43
CA ASN A 105 11.15 6.23 7.62
C ASN A 105 10.47 5.59 6.41
N GLU A 106 10.89 5.96 5.18
CA GLU A 106 10.42 5.34 3.94
C GLU A 106 10.78 3.84 3.89
N ALA A 107 12.02 3.47 4.23
CA ALA A 107 12.46 2.08 4.26
C ALA A 107 11.70 1.24 5.31
N ILE A 108 11.53 1.78 6.53
CA ILE A 108 10.82 1.09 7.61
C ILE A 108 9.35 0.88 7.22
N LYS A 109 8.66 1.94 6.78
CA LYS A 109 7.26 1.84 6.34
C LYS A 109 7.10 0.77 5.26
N LEU A 110 8.02 0.72 4.30
CA LEU A 110 7.95 -0.25 3.21
C LEU A 110 8.13 -1.70 3.69
N ALA A 111 9.05 -1.95 4.62
CA ALA A 111 9.25 -3.29 5.21
C ALA A 111 8.07 -3.71 6.11
N GLU A 112 7.49 -2.77 6.86
CA GLU A 112 6.30 -2.99 7.67
C GLU A 112 5.07 -3.30 6.83
N MET A 113 4.85 -2.55 5.75
CA MET A 113 3.74 -2.80 4.81
C MET A 113 3.78 -4.21 4.21
N ARG A 114 4.98 -4.75 3.99
CA ARG A 114 5.18 -6.11 3.48
C ARG A 114 5.12 -7.17 4.56
N ASN A 115 5.14 -6.74 5.82
CA ASN A 115 5.29 -7.57 7.01
C ASN A 115 6.43 -8.60 6.87
N SER A 116 7.57 -8.19 6.29
CA SER A 116 8.65 -9.12 6.00
C SER A 116 9.66 -9.18 7.15
N SER A 117 9.71 -10.32 7.83
CA SER A 117 10.65 -10.54 8.94
C SER A 117 12.10 -10.35 8.50
N ALA A 118 12.45 -10.84 7.31
CA ALA A 118 13.79 -10.75 6.75
C ALA A 118 14.20 -9.31 6.40
N GLU A 119 13.30 -8.50 5.82
CA GLU A 119 13.58 -7.10 5.52
C GLU A 119 13.75 -6.30 6.83
N LEU A 120 12.87 -6.48 7.80
CA LEU A 120 12.97 -5.83 9.12
C LEU A 120 14.27 -6.19 9.85
N ALA A 121 14.67 -7.48 9.84
CA ALA A 121 15.95 -7.91 10.41
C ALA A 121 17.15 -7.28 9.70
N ALA A 122 17.07 -7.12 8.37
CA ALA A 122 18.12 -6.45 7.60
C ALA A 122 18.23 -4.96 7.97
N LEU A 123 17.10 -4.26 8.09
CA LEU A 123 17.06 -2.88 8.57
C LEU A 123 17.59 -2.74 10.00
N ALA A 124 17.27 -3.68 10.89
CA ALA A 124 17.80 -3.73 12.25
C ALA A 124 19.34 -3.82 12.24
N LYS A 125 19.92 -4.67 11.36
CA LYS A 125 21.37 -4.83 11.21
C LYS A 125 22.07 -3.64 10.56
N LEU A 126 21.37 -2.86 9.76
CA LEU A 126 21.87 -1.63 9.14
C LEU A 126 21.75 -0.39 10.05
N SER A 127 21.03 -0.51 11.16
CA SER A 127 20.85 0.56 12.14
C SER A 127 21.62 0.28 13.43
N SER A 128 21.50 1.17 14.42
CA SER A 128 22.17 1.04 15.71
C SER A 128 21.31 1.64 16.83
N GLY A 129 21.59 1.26 18.08
CA GLY A 129 20.88 1.79 19.24
C GLY A 129 19.43 1.33 19.31
N GLU A 130 18.55 2.18 19.81
CA GLU A 130 17.13 1.88 20.05
C GLU A 130 16.41 1.42 18.77
N ARG A 131 16.65 2.07 17.63
CA ARG A 131 16.08 1.69 16.33
C ARG A 131 16.40 0.25 15.94
N SER A 132 17.63 -0.21 16.22
CA SER A 132 18.05 -1.57 15.90
C SER A 132 17.30 -2.60 16.75
N THR A 133 17.15 -2.32 18.04
CA THR A 133 16.39 -3.17 18.97
C THR A 133 14.92 -3.24 18.60
N ASP A 134 14.28 -2.10 18.34
CA ASP A 134 12.87 -2.00 17.94
C ASP A 134 12.58 -2.73 16.62
N LEU A 135 13.42 -2.55 15.61
CA LEU A 135 13.27 -3.26 14.33
C LEU A 135 13.49 -4.77 14.46
N MET A 136 14.37 -5.21 15.37
CA MET A 136 14.56 -6.64 15.64
C MET A 136 13.33 -7.24 16.34
N GLU A 137 12.73 -6.52 17.29
CA GLU A 137 11.49 -6.95 17.94
C GLU A 137 10.34 -7.07 16.93
N ARG A 138 10.17 -6.07 16.05
CA ARG A 138 9.20 -6.12 14.96
C ARG A 138 9.47 -7.25 13.97
N SER A 139 10.75 -7.56 13.71
CA SER A 139 11.14 -8.67 12.85
C SER A 139 10.72 -10.02 13.41
N GLU A 140 10.90 -10.26 14.71
CA GLU A 140 10.46 -11.51 15.34
C GLU A 140 8.92 -11.60 15.38
N ALA A 141 8.21 -10.49 15.64
CA ALA A 141 6.75 -10.47 15.55
C ALA A 141 6.25 -10.79 14.13
N ALA A 142 6.84 -10.17 13.11
CA ALA A 142 6.52 -10.45 11.70
C ALA A 142 6.80 -11.92 11.33
N LYS A 143 7.86 -12.51 11.90
CA LYS A 143 8.20 -13.92 11.67
C LYS A 143 7.14 -14.86 12.25
N ASP A 144 6.68 -14.60 13.47
CA ASP A 144 5.61 -15.38 14.09
C ASP A 144 4.31 -15.29 13.26
N GLU A 145 4.01 -14.11 12.71
CA GLU A 145 2.86 -13.90 11.81
C GLU A 145 3.03 -14.61 10.46
N GLU A 146 4.21 -14.56 9.85
CA GLU A 146 4.54 -15.30 8.62
C GLU A 146 4.38 -16.82 8.83
N GLU A 147 4.85 -17.36 9.96
CA GLU A 147 4.70 -18.77 10.33
C GLU A 147 3.24 -19.14 10.58
N ALA A 148 2.48 -18.28 11.28
CA ALA A 148 1.05 -18.48 11.52
C ALA A 148 0.24 -18.46 10.21
N LYS A 149 0.53 -17.51 9.31
CA LYS A 149 -0.11 -17.42 7.99
C LYS A 149 0.19 -18.66 7.15
N LYS A 150 1.44 -19.11 7.13
CA LYS A 150 1.82 -20.34 6.44
C LYS A 150 1.08 -21.56 6.99
N ALA A 151 0.95 -21.69 8.32
CA ALA A 151 0.21 -22.78 8.94
C ALA A 151 -1.29 -22.73 8.60
N ALA A 152 -1.89 -21.53 8.57
CA ALA A 152 -3.29 -21.33 8.17
C ALA A 152 -3.51 -21.70 6.69
N GLU A 153 -2.60 -21.30 5.80
CA GLU A 153 -2.61 -21.69 4.38
C GLU A 153 -2.49 -23.21 4.21
N GLU A 154 -1.59 -23.86 4.94
CA GLU A 154 -1.44 -25.33 4.95
C GLU A 154 -2.69 -26.05 5.50
N ALA A 155 -3.41 -25.43 6.44
CA ALA A 155 -4.68 -25.90 6.97
C ALA A 155 -5.89 -25.62 6.04
N GLY A 156 -5.69 -24.86 4.96
CA GLY A 156 -6.74 -24.48 4.02
C GLY A 156 -7.67 -23.38 4.54
N GLU A 157 -7.24 -22.61 5.54
CA GLU A 157 -7.96 -21.43 6.00
C GLU A 157 -7.80 -20.30 4.97
N THR A 158 -8.91 -19.76 4.48
CA THR A 158 -8.89 -18.61 3.57
C THR A 158 -9.00 -17.32 4.37
N ASP A 159 -8.05 -16.42 4.15
CA ASP A 159 -8.01 -15.09 4.77
C ASP A 159 -9.30 -14.28 4.53
N ARG A 160 -9.71 -13.45 5.49
CA ARG A 160 -10.96 -12.66 5.48
C ARG A 160 -10.78 -11.25 4.92
N GLU A 161 -9.65 -10.96 4.32
CA GLU A 161 -9.31 -9.63 3.84
C GLU A 161 -9.77 -9.41 2.41
N LEU A 162 -9.34 -8.34 1.74
CA LEU A 162 -9.84 -8.01 0.41
C LEU A 162 -9.74 -9.24 -0.51
N TYR A 163 -10.88 -9.84 -0.83
CA TYR A 163 -11.02 -10.92 -1.80
C TYR A 163 -11.82 -10.33 -2.94
N GLY A 164 -11.15 -9.75 -3.92
CA GLY A 164 -11.87 -8.88 -4.83
C GLY A 164 -11.03 -8.12 -5.83
N ASP A 165 -11.72 -7.27 -6.58
CA ASP A 165 -11.13 -6.49 -7.65
C ASP A 165 -10.85 -5.06 -7.18
N LEU A 166 -9.59 -4.64 -7.37
CA LEU A 166 -9.19 -3.25 -7.27
C LEU A 166 -9.11 -2.66 -8.68
N HIS A 167 -9.94 -1.64 -8.95
CA HIS A 167 -9.83 -0.79 -10.11
C HIS A 167 -9.03 0.45 -9.79
N VAL A 168 -7.85 0.57 -10.38
CA VAL A 168 -7.05 1.78 -10.29
C VAL A 168 -7.36 2.68 -11.48
N ILE A 169 -7.84 3.89 -11.20
CA ILE A 169 -8.26 4.88 -12.20
C ILE A 169 -7.29 6.05 -12.12
N ASN A 170 -6.38 6.14 -13.09
CA ASN A 170 -5.43 7.25 -13.17
C ASN A 170 -6.06 8.43 -13.92
N ARG A 171 -6.41 9.51 -13.22
CA ARG A 171 -6.89 10.75 -13.85
C ARG A 171 -5.77 11.75 -14.15
N SER A 172 -4.54 11.46 -13.75
CA SER A 172 -3.41 12.35 -13.99
C SER A 172 -2.84 12.20 -15.39
N HIS A 173 -1.95 13.14 -15.73
CA HIS A 173 -1.13 13.11 -16.95
C HIS A 173 0.16 12.28 -16.81
N GLU A 174 0.34 11.55 -15.70
CA GLU A 174 1.59 10.91 -15.35
C GLU A 174 1.54 9.38 -15.50
N TRP A 175 2.71 8.77 -15.72
CA TRP A 175 2.89 7.34 -15.56
C TRP A 175 3.06 7.03 -14.08
N ILE A 176 2.21 6.16 -13.54
CA ILE A 176 2.16 5.85 -12.11
C ILE A 176 2.49 4.38 -11.91
N ARG A 177 3.47 4.10 -11.06
CA ARG A 177 3.76 2.75 -10.56
C ARG A 177 2.85 2.47 -9.38
N ILE A 178 2.09 1.39 -9.47
CA ILE A 178 1.17 0.94 -8.44
C ILE A 178 1.83 -0.13 -7.60
N ARG A 179 1.78 0.09 -6.28
CA ARG A 179 2.19 -0.87 -5.26
C ARG A 179 1.02 -1.17 -4.35
N ILE A 180 1.00 -2.40 -3.89
CA ILE A 180 0.01 -2.92 -2.98
C ILE A 180 0.79 -3.66 -1.89
N ASP A 181 0.63 -3.20 -0.65
CA ASP A 181 1.38 -3.67 0.52
C ASP A 181 2.89 -3.60 0.28
N GLY A 182 3.33 -2.48 -0.27
CA GLY A 182 4.73 -2.24 -0.62
C GLY A 182 5.23 -3.01 -1.84
N HIS A 183 4.51 -3.99 -2.37
CA HIS A 183 4.93 -4.76 -3.55
C HIS A 183 4.52 -4.10 -4.86
N TYR A 184 5.44 -3.96 -5.81
CA TYR A 184 5.11 -3.52 -7.16
C TYR A 184 4.13 -4.49 -7.85
N ARG A 185 3.08 -3.95 -8.46
CA ARG A 185 2.08 -4.74 -9.20
C ARG A 185 2.09 -4.43 -10.69
N PHE A 186 1.97 -3.16 -11.05
CA PHE A 186 1.95 -2.73 -12.44
C PHE A 186 2.20 -1.22 -12.55
N THR A 187 2.46 -0.77 -13.77
CA THR A 187 2.44 0.65 -14.14
C THR A 187 1.13 0.95 -14.88
N ILE A 188 0.53 2.10 -14.58
CA ILE A 188 -0.65 2.62 -15.26
C ILE A 188 -0.29 3.93 -15.97
N GLY A 189 -0.66 4.04 -17.24
CA GLY A 189 -0.40 5.23 -18.04
C GLY A 189 -1.39 6.36 -17.74
N PRO A 190 -1.15 7.56 -18.27
CA PRO A 190 -2.05 8.70 -18.16
C PRO A 190 -3.47 8.37 -18.62
N HIS A 191 -4.49 8.79 -17.86
CA HIS A 191 -5.91 8.62 -18.21
C HIS A 191 -6.37 7.17 -18.44
N GLN A 192 -5.64 6.19 -17.89
CA GLN A 192 -5.97 4.77 -18.00
C GLN A 192 -6.65 4.25 -16.74
N THR A 193 -7.39 3.15 -16.90
CA THR A 193 -7.92 2.33 -15.81
C THR A 193 -7.34 0.93 -15.93
N ARG A 194 -6.97 0.33 -14.79
CA ARG A 194 -6.54 -1.09 -14.71
C ARG A 194 -7.23 -1.78 -13.55
N ALA A 195 -7.53 -3.06 -13.73
CA ALA A 195 -8.09 -3.93 -12.71
C ALA A 195 -7.03 -4.95 -12.26
N VAL A 196 -7.02 -5.28 -10.97
CA VAL A 196 -6.27 -6.41 -10.44
C VAL A 196 -7.10 -7.13 -9.39
N HIS A 197 -7.09 -8.45 -9.44
CA HIS A 197 -7.69 -9.28 -8.39
C HIS A 197 -6.69 -9.44 -7.25
N LEU A 198 -7.12 -9.20 -6.02
CA LEU A 198 -6.28 -9.23 -4.82
C LEU A 198 -6.89 -10.12 -3.75
N HIS A 199 -5.99 -10.68 -2.94
CA HIS A 199 -6.26 -11.45 -1.74
C HIS A 199 -5.45 -10.84 -0.60
N GLY A 200 -6.10 -10.09 0.29
CA GLY A 200 -5.43 -9.39 1.40
C GLY A 200 -4.63 -8.19 0.92
N ALA A 201 -5.29 -7.04 0.83
CA ALA A 201 -4.67 -5.77 0.48
C ALA A 201 -5.06 -4.67 1.47
N PHE A 202 -4.07 -3.98 2.01
CA PHE A 202 -4.26 -2.97 3.04
C PHE A 202 -3.74 -1.61 2.64
N HIS A 203 -2.62 -1.56 1.91
CA HIS A 203 -1.92 -0.34 1.63
C HIS A 203 -1.76 -0.15 0.13
N LEU A 204 -2.36 0.91 -0.40
CA LEU A 204 -2.25 1.29 -1.79
C LEU A 204 -1.26 2.44 -1.93
N GLU A 205 -0.33 2.31 -2.86
CA GLU A 205 0.60 3.38 -3.20
C GLU A 205 0.75 3.57 -4.71
N GLY A 206 0.65 4.82 -5.12
CA GLY A 206 0.82 5.26 -6.49
C GLY A 206 2.01 6.19 -6.51
N ARG A 207 2.99 5.94 -7.38
CA ARG A 207 4.18 6.79 -7.45
C ARG A 207 4.50 7.16 -8.88
N SER A 208 4.63 8.46 -9.12
CA SER A 208 5.20 9.01 -10.34
C SER A 208 6.57 9.62 -10.03
N ARG A 209 7.12 10.35 -11.01
CA ARG A 209 8.36 11.10 -10.81
C ARG A 209 8.20 12.21 -9.76
N TYR A 210 7.10 12.95 -9.78
CA TYR A 210 6.93 14.16 -8.97
C TYR A 210 5.80 14.09 -7.95
N HIS A 211 5.00 13.03 -8.01
CA HIS A 211 3.84 12.86 -7.14
C HIS A 211 3.76 11.46 -6.53
N TYR A 212 3.06 11.41 -5.42
CA TYR A 212 2.78 10.20 -4.65
C TYR A 212 1.31 10.22 -4.19
N TRP A 213 0.65 9.07 -4.30
CA TRP A 213 -0.70 8.82 -3.83
C TRP A 213 -0.65 7.68 -2.84
N HIS A 214 -1.43 7.77 -1.77
CA HIS A 214 -1.50 6.75 -0.75
C HIS A 214 -2.89 6.65 -0.18
N GLU A 215 -3.34 5.42 0.02
CA GLU A 215 -4.60 5.12 0.66
C GLU A 215 -4.49 3.82 1.45
N ASP A 216 -5.16 3.78 2.60
CA ASP A 216 -5.30 2.56 3.38
C ASP A 216 -6.71 2.00 3.18
N ILE A 217 -6.78 0.72 2.82
CA ILE A 217 -8.05 0.01 2.70
C ILE A 217 -8.50 -0.39 4.10
N HIS A 218 -9.73 0.01 4.43
CA HIS A 218 -10.38 -0.39 5.66
C HIS A 218 -11.68 -1.17 5.39
N GLY A 219 -11.88 -2.21 6.18
CA GLY A 219 -13.06 -3.07 6.13
C GLY A 219 -13.01 -4.15 5.06
N HIS A 220 -13.92 -5.12 5.17
CA HIS A 220 -14.04 -6.20 4.19
C HIS A 220 -14.95 -5.78 3.05
N ARG A 221 -14.39 -5.57 1.86
CA ARG A 221 -15.18 -5.34 0.65
C ARG A 221 -14.55 -6.04 -0.55
N HIS A 222 -15.37 -6.38 -1.53
CA HIS A 222 -14.95 -7.17 -2.70
C HIS A 222 -14.62 -6.31 -3.93
N HIS A 223 -14.94 -5.00 -3.89
CA HIS A 223 -14.72 -4.10 -5.01
C HIS A 223 -14.31 -2.71 -4.52
N TYR A 224 -13.15 -2.25 -4.98
CA TYR A 224 -12.67 -0.89 -4.77
C TYR A 224 -12.37 -0.21 -6.09
N ASP A 225 -12.83 1.04 -6.21
CA ASP A 225 -12.41 1.95 -7.26
C ASP A 225 -11.47 2.98 -6.61
N TRP A 226 -10.17 2.85 -6.84
CA TRP A 226 -9.16 3.78 -6.37
C TRP A 226 -8.81 4.79 -7.46
N VAL A 227 -9.26 6.03 -7.25
CA VAL A 227 -9.13 7.15 -8.17
C VAL A 227 -7.94 8.02 -7.77
N LEU A 228 -6.92 8.02 -8.62
CA LEU A 228 -5.74 8.87 -8.49
C LEU A 228 -6.06 10.21 -9.14
N ARG A 229 -6.30 11.24 -8.31
CA ARG A 229 -6.65 12.58 -8.82
C ARG A 229 -5.46 13.26 -9.47
N ASP A 230 -5.76 14.11 -10.45
CA ASP A 230 -4.75 14.86 -11.19
C ASP A 230 -4.17 15.99 -10.32
N PRO A 231 -2.87 16.01 -10.03
CA PRO A 231 -2.22 17.10 -9.31
C PRO A 231 -2.26 18.45 -10.05
N HIS A 232 -2.61 18.45 -11.34
CA HIS A 232 -2.65 19.64 -12.18
C HIS A 232 -4.06 20.20 -12.39
N ASP A 233 -5.10 19.56 -11.87
CA ASP A 233 -6.46 20.08 -11.98
C ASP A 233 -6.68 21.24 -11.00
N PRO A 234 -6.86 22.49 -11.49
CA PRO A 234 -7.03 23.66 -10.62
C PRO A 234 -8.35 23.67 -9.85
N HIS A 235 -9.30 22.81 -10.22
CA HIS A 235 -10.65 22.78 -9.62
C HIS A 235 -10.77 21.86 -8.39
N HIS A 236 -9.70 21.20 -7.99
CA HIS A 236 -9.70 20.20 -6.90
C HIS A 236 -8.85 20.58 -5.68
N HIS A 237 -8.52 21.87 -5.51
CA HIS A 237 -7.93 22.32 -4.24
C HIS A 237 -8.97 22.31 -3.11
N PRO A 238 -8.69 21.65 -1.97
CA PRO A 238 -9.55 21.68 -0.79
C PRO A 238 -9.66 23.08 -0.17
#